data_AF-A0A8H4VE81-F1
#
_entry.id   AF-A0A8H4VE81-F1
#
_cell.length_a   1.000
_cell.length_b   1.000
_cell.length_c   1.000
_cell.angle_alpha   90.00
_cell.angle_beta   90.00
_cell.angle_gamma   90.00
#
_symmetry.space_group_name_H-M   'P 1'
#
loop_
_entity.id
_entity.type
_entity.pdbx_description
1 polymer ?
#
loop_
_entity_poly.entity_id
_entity_poly.type
_entity_poly.pdbx_seq_one_letter_code
_entity_poly.pdbx_strand_id
1 'polypeptide(L)'
;MSTIASPRETPRRPPESNGTSSPQPPTNKPPRSNRAALREYYNLGSPSATESPLPRIDLPDSEVPHSELDAEDFDAATYVQGLASRAGIEDLLRLYTRVVAEVRALDAEKKALVYDNYSKLISATETIRKMRASMDPLKPLASTLDPVIAQIYSQAYSMRETLRQSMPAPDSDEAKAREARARRRRTRQLAAEVLATPQRLRHLVQQGRQDEARKHWELPRRLLISWREKGVGGDDVQSCIDEGDAVFSESKGPSR
;
A
#
# COMPACT_ATOMS: atom_id res chain seq x y z
N MET A 1 54.29 -10.58 52.95
CA MET A 1 53.63 -11.88 53.15
C MET A 1 52.75 -11.76 54.39
N SER A 2 51.44 -11.66 54.22
CA SER A 2 50.48 -11.77 55.32
C SER A 2 49.14 -12.31 54.80
N THR A 3 48.70 -13.34 55.50
CA THR A 3 47.53 -14.20 55.34
C THR A 3 46.23 -13.50 55.76
N ILE A 4 45.15 -13.63 54.98
CA ILE A 4 43.78 -13.57 55.51
C ILE A 4 42.95 -14.69 54.85
N ALA A 5 42.32 -15.48 55.72
CA ALA A 5 41.52 -16.65 55.43
C ALA A 5 40.02 -16.33 55.49
N SER A 6 39.25 -17.02 54.63
CA SER A 6 37.84 -17.43 54.79
C SER A 6 36.73 -16.35 54.82
N PRO A 7 35.43 -16.73 54.66
CA PRO A 7 34.84 -17.93 54.07
C PRO A 7 33.66 -17.63 53.10
N ARG A 8 33.19 -18.72 52.49
CA ARG A 8 32.08 -18.86 51.54
C ARG A 8 30.72 -18.70 52.24
N GLU A 9 29.91 -17.73 51.85
CA GLU A 9 28.52 -17.57 52.32
C GLU A 9 27.54 -18.30 51.39
N THR A 10 26.79 -19.24 51.94
CA THR A 10 25.36 -19.48 51.59
C THR A 10 24.54 -18.86 52.70
N PRO A 11 23.35 -18.26 52.47
CA PRO A 11 22.14 -19.03 52.80
C PRO A 11 20.82 -18.57 52.10
N ARG A 12 19.76 -19.40 52.28
CA ARG A 12 18.33 -19.06 52.55
C ARG A 12 17.26 -19.61 51.60
N ARG A 13 16.64 -20.70 52.04
CA ARG A 13 15.17 -20.82 52.28
C ARG A 13 14.87 -20.11 53.63
N PRO A 14 13.66 -19.59 53.96
CA PRO A 14 12.33 -20.26 53.98
C PRO A 14 11.16 -19.22 53.73
N PRO A 15 9.88 -19.32 54.23
CA PRO A 15 9.12 -20.40 54.88
C PRO A 15 7.69 -20.65 54.34
N GLU A 16 7.09 -21.76 54.77
CA GLU A 16 5.64 -22.00 54.84
C GLU A 16 5.12 -21.63 56.24
N SER A 17 3.91 -21.04 56.35
CA SER A 17 2.94 -21.34 57.42
C SER A 17 1.54 -20.75 57.13
N ASN A 18 0.55 -21.40 57.74
CA ASN A 18 -0.86 -21.59 57.37
C ASN A 18 -1.89 -20.63 58.00
N GLY A 19 -3.10 -20.65 57.41
CA GLY A 19 -4.42 -20.49 58.06
C GLY A 19 -5.16 -19.20 57.66
N THR A 20 -6.42 -19.16 57.22
CA THR A 20 -7.62 -20.02 57.40
C THR A 20 -8.64 -19.49 56.37
N SER A 21 -9.42 -20.23 55.58
CA SER A 21 -10.57 -21.07 55.95
C SER A 21 -11.26 -21.49 54.63
N SER A 22 -11.72 -22.74 54.58
CA SER A 22 -12.53 -23.33 53.50
C SER A 22 -14.02 -23.29 53.92
N PRO A 23 -14.98 -23.49 53.00
CA PRO A 23 -15.47 -24.86 52.87
C PRO A 23 -15.88 -25.31 51.45
N GLN A 24 -15.62 -26.61 51.23
CA GLN A 24 -16.40 -27.60 50.45
C GLN A 24 -16.09 -27.84 48.96
N PRO A 25 -16.36 -29.09 48.50
CA PRO A 25 -15.50 -29.82 47.57
C PRO A 25 -15.82 -29.51 46.11
N PRO A 26 -14.85 -29.62 45.19
CA PRO A 26 -15.14 -29.51 43.77
C PRO A 26 -15.91 -30.75 43.35
N THR A 27 -17.20 -30.58 43.05
CA THR A 27 -17.95 -31.57 42.28
C THR A 27 -17.29 -31.69 40.91
N ASN A 28 -16.68 -32.84 40.63
CA ASN A 28 -16.24 -33.23 39.29
C ASN A 28 -17.43 -33.18 38.32
N LYS A 29 -17.59 -32.08 37.59
CA LYS A 29 -18.36 -32.02 36.34
C LYS A 29 -17.41 -31.59 35.23
N PRO A 30 -17.35 -32.28 34.08
CA PRO A 30 -16.47 -31.89 32.99
C PRO A 30 -16.90 -30.54 32.39
N PRO A 31 -15.97 -29.72 31.86
CA PRO A 31 -16.25 -28.36 31.44
C PRO A 31 -16.90 -28.35 30.04
N ARG A 32 -18.22 -28.57 29.98
CA ARG A 32 -19.00 -28.53 28.73
C ARG A 32 -19.24 -27.10 28.22
N SER A 33 -19.23 -26.11 29.11
CA SER A 33 -19.34 -24.68 28.72
C SER A 33 -18.13 -24.19 27.93
N ASN A 34 -16.99 -24.90 28.00
CA ASN A 34 -15.79 -24.52 27.27
C ASN A 34 -15.98 -24.69 25.75
N ARG A 35 -16.76 -25.68 25.31
CA ARG A 35 -17.10 -25.88 23.89
C ARG A 35 -18.02 -24.77 23.37
N ALA A 36 -18.99 -24.33 24.17
CA ALA A 36 -19.88 -23.22 23.82
C ALA A 36 -19.12 -21.88 23.77
N ALA A 37 -18.30 -21.60 24.80
CA ALA A 37 -17.48 -20.39 24.88
C ALA A 37 -16.47 -20.29 23.72
N LEU A 38 -15.88 -21.42 23.30
CA LEU A 38 -14.99 -21.45 22.14
C LEU A 38 -15.73 -21.13 20.82
N ARG A 39 -16.97 -21.60 20.67
CA ARG A 39 -17.77 -21.31 19.46
C ARG A 39 -18.15 -19.83 19.36
N GLU A 40 -18.45 -19.20 20.49
CA GLU A 40 -18.75 -17.77 20.57
C GLU A 40 -17.49 -16.92 20.31
N TYR A 41 -16.35 -17.30 20.89
CA TYR A 41 -15.06 -16.62 20.64
C TYR A 41 -14.61 -16.67 19.17
N TYR A 42 -14.92 -17.77 18.46
CA TYR A 42 -14.61 -17.95 17.04
C TYR A 42 -15.78 -17.67 16.09
N ASN A 43 -16.91 -17.12 16.57
CA ASN A 43 -18.11 -16.79 15.78
C ASN A 43 -18.64 -17.92 14.87
N LEU A 44 -18.51 -19.19 15.29
CA LEU A 44 -18.81 -20.37 14.46
C LEU A 44 -20.31 -20.71 14.33
N GLY A 45 -21.20 -19.79 14.70
CA GLY A 45 -22.66 -20.04 14.80
C GLY A 45 -23.56 -19.03 14.09
N SER A 46 -23.03 -18.03 13.38
CA SER A 46 -23.87 -17.09 12.63
C SER A 46 -23.79 -17.35 11.13
N PRO A 47 -24.88 -17.80 10.46
CA PRO A 47 -24.95 -17.90 9.01
C PRO A 47 -25.22 -16.53 8.37
N SER A 48 -24.53 -15.48 8.82
CA SER A 48 -24.60 -14.15 8.22
C SER A 48 -23.35 -13.33 8.56
N ALA A 49 -22.30 -13.49 7.76
CA ALA A 49 -21.29 -12.46 7.49
C ALA A 49 -20.35 -12.95 6.39
N THR A 50 -20.81 -12.84 5.15
CA THR A 50 -19.90 -12.60 4.02
C THR A 50 -19.16 -11.28 4.33
N GLU A 51 -17.83 -11.25 4.14
CA GLU A 51 -16.94 -10.08 4.29
C GLU A 51 -16.34 -9.84 5.70
N SER A 52 -15.30 -10.60 6.04
CA SER A 52 -14.21 -10.12 6.91
C SER A 52 -12.88 -10.76 6.49
N PRO A 53 -11.77 -10.00 6.38
CA PRO A 53 -10.48 -10.50 5.89
C PRO A 53 -9.63 -11.12 7.02
N LEU A 54 -10.27 -11.74 8.01
CA LEU A 54 -9.55 -12.45 9.07
C LEU A 54 -9.36 -13.91 8.66
N PRO A 55 -8.19 -14.52 8.96
CA PRO A 55 -7.94 -15.91 8.61
C PRO A 55 -8.95 -16.79 9.34
N ARG A 56 -9.92 -17.31 8.59
CA ARG A 56 -10.91 -18.26 9.06
C ARG A 56 -10.16 -19.51 9.50
N ILE A 57 -10.16 -19.79 10.80
CA ILE A 57 -9.73 -21.09 11.29
C ILE A 57 -10.91 -22.01 10.98
N ASP A 58 -10.86 -22.66 9.82
CA ASP A 58 -11.79 -23.75 9.51
C ASP A 58 -11.54 -24.84 10.54
N LEU A 59 -12.38 -24.89 11.58
CA LEU A 59 -12.39 -26.04 12.47
C LEU A 59 -12.92 -27.22 11.65
N PRO A 60 -12.22 -28.36 11.63
CA PRO A 60 -12.81 -29.58 11.10
C PRO A 60 -14.09 -29.86 11.89
N ASP A 61 -15.18 -30.19 11.20
CA ASP A 61 -16.39 -30.70 11.85
C ASP A 61 -15.99 -31.85 12.77
N SER A 62 -16.33 -31.74 14.06
CA SER A 62 -16.04 -32.77 15.06
C SER A 62 -16.60 -34.10 14.55
N GLU A 63 -15.74 -35.12 14.43
CA GLU A 63 -16.11 -36.44 13.89
C GLU A 63 -17.14 -37.16 14.79
N VAL A 64 -17.37 -36.65 16.02
CA VAL A 64 -18.36 -37.15 16.96
C VAL A 64 -19.66 -36.35 16.83
N PRO A 65 -20.77 -36.99 16.39
CA PRO A 65 -22.07 -36.35 16.29
C PRO A 65 -22.59 -35.88 17.64
N HIS A 66 -23.35 -34.79 17.63
CA HIS A 66 -24.06 -34.30 18.81
C HIS A 66 -25.10 -35.33 19.30
N SER A 67 -25.08 -35.64 20.59
CA SER A 67 -25.90 -36.67 21.23
C SER A 67 -26.81 -36.09 22.32
N GLU A 68 -27.83 -36.83 22.76
CA GLU A 68 -28.67 -36.50 23.92
C GLU A 68 -27.86 -36.40 25.23
N LEU A 69 -26.72 -37.10 25.27
CA LEU A 69 -25.72 -36.99 26.33
C LEU A 69 -25.07 -35.60 26.39
N ASP A 70 -25.30 -34.78 25.36
CA ASP A 70 -24.75 -33.44 25.23
C ASP A 70 -25.68 -32.31 25.64
N ALA A 71 -26.91 -32.62 26.05
CA ALA A 71 -27.87 -31.64 26.55
C ALA A 71 -27.31 -30.88 27.77
N GLU A 72 -27.66 -29.59 27.88
CA GLU A 72 -27.16 -28.72 28.96
C GLU A 72 -27.64 -29.18 30.35
N ASP A 73 -28.88 -29.66 30.44
CA ASP A 73 -29.50 -30.17 31.67
C ASP A 73 -29.33 -31.69 31.85
N PHE A 74 -28.33 -32.29 31.21
CA PHE A 74 -28.12 -33.74 31.27
C PHE A 74 -27.79 -34.22 32.70
N ASP A 75 -28.67 -35.04 33.27
CA ASP A 75 -28.42 -35.77 34.51
C ASP A 75 -28.04 -37.23 34.24
N ALA A 76 -26.77 -37.56 34.49
CA ALA A 76 -26.24 -38.89 34.31
C ALA A 76 -26.93 -39.94 35.20
N ALA A 77 -27.30 -39.59 36.43
CA ALA A 77 -27.88 -40.54 37.38
C ALA A 77 -29.28 -40.98 36.92
N THR A 78 -30.15 -40.01 36.61
CA THR A 78 -31.50 -40.28 36.07
C THR A 78 -31.45 -40.96 34.71
N TYR A 79 -30.52 -40.56 33.83
CA TYR A 79 -30.37 -41.18 32.51
C TYR A 79 -29.97 -42.66 32.61
N VAL A 80 -28.97 -42.99 33.43
CA VAL A 80 -28.50 -44.38 33.61
C VAL A 80 -29.56 -45.23 34.30
N GLN A 81 -30.26 -44.70 35.31
CA GLN A 81 -31.35 -45.41 35.98
C GLN A 81 -32.54 -45.68 35.03
N GLY A 82 -32.90 -44.68 34.22
CA GLY A 82 -33.91 -44.83 33.17
C GLY A 82 -33.49 -45.83 32.10
N LEU A 83 -32.21 -45.87 31.73
CA LEU A 83 -31.68 -46.82 30.77
C LEU A 83 -31.66 -48.25 31.33
N ALA A 84 -31.20 -48.43 32.57
CA ALA A 84 -31.12 -49.73 33.23
C ALA A 84 -32.49 -50.37 33.49
N SER A 85 -33.54 -49.57 33.63
CA SER A 85 -34.92 -50.05 33.81
C SER A 85 -35.63 -50.41 32.50
N ARG A 86 -35.18 -49.91 31.35
CA ARG A 86 -35.86 -50.08 30.04
C ARG A 86 -35.08 -50.87 29.00
N ALA A 87 -33.75 -50.88 29.08
CA ALA A 87 -32.87 -51.45 28.05
C ALA A 87 -32.31 -52.81 28.46
N GLY A 88 -32.06 -53.67 27.47
CA GLY A 88 -31.38 -54.94 27.69
C GLY A 88 -29.88 -54.75 27.95
N ILE A 89 -29.24 -55.77 28.53
CA ILE A 89 -27.79 -55.73 28.83
C ILE A 89 -26.93 -55.58 27.57
N GLU A 90 -27.40 -56.10 26.42
CA GLU A 90 -26.75 -55.96 25.13
C GLU A 90 -26.73 -54.49 24.67
N ASP A 91 -27.86 -53.78 24.81
CA ASP A 91 -27.96 -52.37 24.46
C ASP A 91 -27.07 -51.50 25.36
N LEU A 92 -26.99 -51.85 26.65
CA LEU A 92 -26.11 -51.18 27.60
C LEU A 92 -24.63 -51.35 27.24
N LEU A 93 -24.23 -52.56 26.81
CA LEU A 93 -22.86 -52.84 26.34
C LEU A 93 -22.54 -52.11 25.03
N ARG A 94 -23.49 -52.06 24.09
CA ARG A 94 -23.35 -51.29 22.85
C ARG A 94 -23.21 -49.79 23.12
N LEU A 95 -24.00 -49.24 24.04
CA LEU A 95 -23.88 -47.84 24.45
C LEU A 95 -22.54 -47.58 25.14
N TYR A 96 -22.12 -48.45 26.06
CA TYR A 96 -20.84 -48.32 26.74
C TYR A 96 -19.67 -48.28 25.75
N THR A 97 -19.63 -49.23 24.82
CA THR A 97 -18.57 -49.30 23.80
C THR A 97 -18.57 -48.07 22.90
N ARG A 98 -19.75 -47.56 22.51
CA ARG A 98 -19.89 -46.30 21.77
C ARG A 98 -19.33 -45.12 22.55
N VAL A 99 -19.79 -44.89 23.78
CA VAL A 99 -19.37 -43.75 24.60
C VAL A 99 -17.87 -43.80 24.88
N VAL A 100 -17.30 -44.98 25.14
CA VAL A 100 -15.84 -45.13 25.31
C VAL A 100 -15.08 -44.77 24.03
N ALA A 101 -15.60 -45.13 22.86
CA ALA A 101 -15.00 -44.75 21.59
C ALA A 101 -15.08 -43.23 21.36
N GLU A 102 -16.24 -42.62 21.62
CA GLU A 102 -16.46 -41.17 21.52
C GLU A 102 -15.55 -40.39 22.45
N VAL A 103 -15.38 -40.81 23.71
CA VAL A 103 -14.46 -40.17 24.66
C VAL A 103 -13.02 -40.19 24.16
N ARG A 104 -12.57 -41.31 23.56
CA ARG A 104 -11.22 -41.41 22.99
C ARG A 104 -11.06 -40.53 21.75
N ALA A 105 -12.08 -40.48 20.90
CA ALA A 105 -12.10 -39.61 19.71
C ALA A 105 -12.03 -38.13 20.11
N LEU A 106 -12.84 -37.69 21.08
CA LEU A 106 -12.82 -36.32 21.60
C LEU A 106 -11.49 -35.95 22.27
N ASP A 107 -10.84 -36.88 22.98
CA ASP A 107 -9.51 -36.64 23.54
C ASP A 107 -8.44 -36.48 22.45
N ALA A 108 -8.52 -37.29 21.39
CA ALA A 108 -7.64 -37.17 20.23
C ALA A 108 -7.86 -35.84 19.49
N GLU A 109 -9.12 -35.44 19.25
CA GLU A 109 -9.48 -34.16 18.63
C GLU A 109 -8.98 -32.98 19.46
N LYS A 110 -9.20 -33.00 20.78
CA LYS A 110 -8.67 -31.97 21.69
C LYS A 110 -7.15 -31.84 21.58
N LYS A 111 -6.44 -32.97 21.58
CA LYS A 111 -4.97 -32.97 21.42
C LYS A 111 -4.59 -32.37 20.06
N ALA A 112 -5.24 -32.79 18.99
CA ALA A 112 -4.98 -32.27 17.64
C ALA A 112 -5.18 -30.76 17.56
N LEU A 113 -6.26 -30.21 18.13
CA LEU A 113 -6.53 -28.77 18.18
C LEU A 113 -5.44 -28.01 18.95
N VAL A 114 -5.00 -28.57 20.08
CA VAL A 114 -3.92 -27.97 20.88
C VAL A 114 -2.61 -27.96 20.09
N TYR A 115 -2.26 -29.07 19.41
CA TYR A 115 -1.06 -29.14 18.58
C TYR A 115 -1.12 -28.18 17.39
N ASP A 116 -2.27 -28.08 16.71
CA ASP A 116 -2.46 -27.16 15.60
C ASP A 116 -2.33 -25.70 16.07
N ASN A 117 -2.96 -25.35 17.20
CA ASN A 117 -2.85 -24.00 17.77
C ASN A 117 -1.42 -23.64 18.16
N TYR A 118 -0.72 -24.52 18.87
CA TYR A 118 0.68 -24.28 19.23
C TYR A 118 1.59 -24.23 18.00
N SER A 119 1.36 -25.10 17.00
CA SER A 119 2.11 -25.09 15.74
C SER A 119 1.93 -23.77 14.98
N LYS A 120 0.69 -23.26 14.92
CA LYS A 120 0.36 -21.95 14.33
C LYS A 120 1.03 -20.81 15.09
N LEU A 121 1.00 -20.82 16.42
CA LEU A 121 1.66 -19.81 17.25
C LEU A 121 3.18 -19.81 17.03
N ILE A 122 3.80 -20.99 17.04
CA ILE A 122 5.23 -21.15 16.77
C ILE A 122 5.56 -20.61 15.37
N SER A 123 4.79 -20.98 14.36
CA SER A 123 4.97 -20.52 12.97
C SER A 123 4.83 -19.00 12.85
N ALA A 124 3.87 -18.41 13.54
CA ALA A 124 3.69 -16.96 13.60
C ALA A 124 4.89 -16.26 14.26
N THR A 125 5.38 -16.79 15.38
CA THR A 125 6.56 -16.22 16.07
C THR A 125 7.82 -16.33 15.21
N GLU A 126 8.00 -17.42 14.45
CA GLU A 126 9.14 -17.57 13.55
C GLU A 126 9.03 -16.64 12.33
N THR A 127 7.81 -16.41 11.84
CA THR A 127 7.55 -15.41 10.80
C THR A 127 7.93 -14.00 11.28
N ILE A 128 7.56 -13.64 12.51
CA ILE A 128 7.95 -12.36 13.13
C ILE A 128 9.48 -12.27 13.27
N ARG A 129 10.15 -13.34 13.71
CA ARG A 129 11.63 -13.39 13.78
C ARG A 129 12.24 -13.14 12.41
N LYS A 130 11.76 -13.84 11.37
CA LYS A 130 12.24 -13.67 9.99
C LYS A 130 12.00 -12.26 9.47
N MET A 131 10.82 -11.67 9.70
CA MET A 131 10.52 -10.29 9.34
C MET A 131 11.49 -9.31 10.01
N ARG A 132 11.77 -9.49 11.30
CA ARG A 132 12.74 -8.66 12.04
C ARG A 132 14.16 -8.80 11.47
N ALA A 133 14.61 -10.03 11.24
CA ALA A 133 15.91 -10.31 10.64
C ALA A 133 16.04 -9.78 9.21
N SER A 134 14.94 -9.70 8.45
CA SER A 134 14.92 -9.05 7.13
C SER A 134 14.85 -7.52 7.19
N MET A 135 14.43 -6.95 8.32
CA MET A 135 14.39 -5.50 8.52
C MET A 135 15.70 -4.93 9.11
N ASP A 136 16.44 -5.72 9.90
CA ASP A 136 17.77 -5.33 10.36
C ASP A 136 18.74 -4.95 9.21
N PRO A 137 18.77 -5.62 8.04
CA PRO A 137 19.56 -5.21 6.87
C PRO A 137 18.93 -4.08 6.05
N LEU A 138 17.81 -3.46 6.44
CA LEU A 138 17.34 -2.20 5.84
C LEU A 138 18.00 -0.96 6.47
N LYS A 139 18.64 -1.08 7.64
CA LYS A 139 19.50 -0.02 8.21
C LYS A 139 20.67 0.40 7.30
N PRO A 140 21.41 -0.50 6.62
CA PRO A 140 22.46 -0.10 5.70
C PRO A 140 21.92 0.65 4.46
N LEU A 141 20.69 0.41 4.00
CA LEU A 141 20.09 1.17 2.88
C LEU A 141 19.87 2.64 3.26
N ALA A 142 19.39 2.91 4.48
CA ALA A 142 19.37 4.27 5.02
C ALA A 142 20.78 4.86 5.15
N SER A 143 21.77 4.06 5.58
CA SER A 143 23.17 4.49 5.67
C SER A 143 23.83 4.75 4.31
N THR A 144 23.30 4.22 3.21
CA THR A 144 23.80 4.48 1.85
C THR A 144 23.17 5.72 1.20
N LEU A 145 22.05 6.21 1.71
CA LEU A 145 21.35 7.34 1.10
C LEU A 145 22.09 8.67 1.35
N ASP A 146 22.55 8.91 2.58
CA ASP A 146 23.30 10.10 2.96
C ASP A 146 24.58 10.32 2.12
N PRO A 147 25.46 9.33 1.90
CA PRO A 147 26.64 9.51 1.06
C PRO A 147 26.28 9.71 -0.43
N VAL A 148 25.22 9.07 -0.94
CA VAL A 148 24.74 9.30 -2.31
C VAL A 148 24.21 10.72 -2.48
N ILE A 149 23.44 11.22 -1.52
CA ILE A 149 22.96 12.60 -1.51
C ILE A 149 24.14 13.57 -1.47
N ALA A 150 25.13 13.33 -0.60
CA ALA A 150 26.34 14.15 -0.53
C ALA A 150 27.11 14.14 -1.86
N GLN A 151 27.22 12.98 -2.51
CA GLN A 151 27.85 12.86 -3.82
C GLN A 151 27.09 13.68 -4.88
N ILE A 152 25.76 13.58 -4.96
CA ILE A 152 24.93 14.35 -5.88
C ILE A 152 25.11 15.85 -5.65
N TYR A 153 25.12 16.30 -4.38
CA TYR A 153 25.37 17.71 -4.06
C TYR A 153 26.75 18.17 -4.53
N SER A 154 27.80 17.36 -4.31
CA SER A 154 29.15 17.70 -4.76
C SER A 154 29.24 17.81 -6.29
N GLN A 155 28.60 16.89 -7.02
CA GLN A 155 28.55 16.90 -8.48
C GLN A 155 27.74 18.07 -9.01
N ALA A 156 26.57 18.35 -8.43
CA ALA A 156 25.76 19.50 -8.80
C ALA A 156 26.49 20.83 -8.53
N TYR A 157 27.21 20.92 -7.41
CA TYR A 157 28.01 22.08 -7.07
C TYR A 157 29.15 22.28 -8.07
N SER A 158 29.89 21.22 -8.43
CA SER A 158 30.98 21.32 -9.40
C SER A 158 30.49 21.66 -10.82
N MET A 159 29.35 21.11 -11.25
CA MET A 159 28.71 21.50 -12.52
C MET A 159 28.28 22.96 -12.52
N ARG A 160 27.67 23.44 -11.42
CA ARG A 160 27.30 24.85 -11.29
C ARG A 160 28.53 25.76 -11.28
N GLU A 161 29.61 25.32 -10.63
CA GLU A 161 30.86 26.05 -10.57
C GLU A 161 31.52 26.17 -11.94
N THR A 162 31.64 25.07 -12.67
CA THR A 162 32.17 25.07 -14.04
C THR A 162 31.31 25.91 -14.98
N LEU A 163 29.97 25.84 -14.86
CA LEU A 163 29.07 26.72 -15.61
C LEU A 163 29.30 28.19 -15.25
N ARG A 164 29.44 28.51 -13.96
CA ARG A 164 29.72 29.87 -13.47
C ARG A 164 31.07 30.39 -13.97
N GLN A 165 32.10 29.56 -14.02
CA GLN A 165 33.40 29.93 -14.56
C GLN A 165 33.39 30.11 -16.09
N SER A 166 32.56 29.34 -16.80
CA SER A 166 32.39 29.47 -18.26
C SER A 166 31.51 30.67 -18.66
N MET A 167 30.69 31.19 -17.75
CA MET A 167 29.81 32.32 -17.99
C MET A 167 30.47 33.61 -17.50
N PRO A 168 30.63 34.64 -18.36
CA PRO A 168 31.00 35.98 -17.92
C PRO A 168 30.00 36.49 -16.88
N ALA A 169 30.48 37.25 -15.90
CA ALA A 169 29.65 37.86 -14.87
C ALA A 169 28.43 38.57 -15.49
N PRO A 170 27.23 38.46 -14.91
CA PRO A 170 25.99 38.97 -15.50
C PRO A 170 26.03 40.48 -15.79
N ASP A 171 26.80 41.25 -15.02
CA ASP A 171 26.94 42.69 -15.20
C ASP A 171 28.03 43.12 -16.17
N SER A 172 28.82 42.17 -16.71
CA SER A 172 29.86 42.48 -17.67
C SER A 172 29.27 42.96 -19.00
N ASP A 173 30.00 43.86 -19.67
CA ASP A 173 29.57 44.37 -20.98
C ASP A 173 29.49 43.25 -22.04
N GLU A 174 30.29 42.20 -21.88
CA GLU A 174 30.22 41.00 -22.73
C GLU A 174 28.93 40.20 -22.51
N ALA A 175 28.42 40.12 -21.28
CA ALA A 175 27.15 39.47 -20.98
C ALA A 175 25.97 40.25 -21.57
N LYS A 176 25.95 41.57 -21.36
CA LYS A 176 24.95 42.46 -21.97
C LYS A 176 24.98 42.40 -23.51
N ALA A 177 26.17 42.36 -24.10
CA ALA A 177 26.34 42.24 -25.55
C ALA A 177 25.85 40.88 -26.09
N ARG A 178 26.13 39.77 -25.38
CA ARG A 178 25.61 38.44 -25.74
C ARG A 178 24.09 38.40 -25.67
N GLU A 179 23.50 38.93 -24.60
CA GLU A 179 22.05 38.97 -24.42
C GLU A 179 21.38 39.82 -25.50
N ALA A 180 21.94 41.00 -25.80
CA ALA A 180 21.46 41.86 -26.88
C ALA A 180 21.52 41.16 -28.25
N ARG A 181 22.61 40.43 -28.54
CA ARG A 181 22.73 39.61 -29.77
C ARG A 181 21.68 38.50 -29.81
N ALA A 182 21.45 37.80 -28.69
CA ALA A 182 20.44 36.74 -28.60
C ALA A 182 19.02 37.30 -28.77
N ARG A 183 18.72 38.47 -28.20
CA ARG A 183 17.45 39.17 -28.38
C ARG A 183 17.24 39.57 -29.84
N ARG A 184 18.26 40.16 -30.49
CA ARG A 184 18.21 40.53 -31.92
C ARG A 184 18.01 39.32 -32.83
N ARG A 185 18.64 38.17 -32.51
CA ARG A 185 18.44 36.92 -33.26
C ARG A 185 17.00 36.43 -33.15
N ARG A 186 16.44 36.38 -31.93
CA ARG A 186 15.04 35.99 -31.70
C ARG A 186 14.06 36.91 -32.41
N THR A 187 14.23 38.23 -32.32
CA THR A 187 13.36 39.18 -33.02
C THR A 187 13.45 39.05 -34.53
N ARG A 188 14.66 38.80 -35.07
CA ARG A 188 14.86 38.59 -36.52
C ARG A 188 14.23 37.29 -37.00
N GLN A 189 14.29 36.21 -36.22
CA GLN A 189 13.63 34.94 -36.54
C GLN A 189 12.11 35.10 -36.55
N LEU A 190 11.55 35.75 -35.52
CA LEU A 190 10.11 36.04 -35.49
C LEU A 190 9.67 36.89 -36.68
N ALA A 191 10.44 37.91 -37.05
CA ALA A 191 10.16 38.70 -38.24
C ALA A 191 10.23 37.88 -39.54
N ALA A 192 11.22 37.00 -39.68
CA ALA A 192 11.32 36.12 -40.83
C ALA A 192 10.14 35.13 -40.91
N GLU A 193 9.71 34.57 -39.79
CA GLU A 193 8.56 33.66 -39.74
C GLU A 193 7.27 34.37 -40.13
N VAL A 194 7.04 35.57 -39.60
CA VAL A 194 5.85 36.39 -39.90
C VAL A 194 5.80 36.78 -41.37
N LEU A 195 6.92 37.23 -41.95
CA LEU A 195 7.00 37.57 -43.38
C LEU A 195 6.84 36.35 -44.30
N ALA A 196 7.18 35.14 -43.84
CA ALA A 196 6.98 33.91 -44.60
C ALA A 196 5.54 33.37 -44.53
N THR A 197 4.72 33.85 -43.60
CA THR A 197 3.33 33.37 -43.44
C THR A 197 2.42 33.58 -44.67
N PRO A 198 2.39 34.72 -45.39
CA PRO A 198 1.49 34.89 -46.54
C PRO A 198 1.70 33.85 -47.65
N GLN A 199 2.95 33.44 -47.92
CA GLN A 199 3.23 32.36 -48.87
C GLN A 199 2.70 31.00 -48.39
N ARG A 200 2.83 30.71 -47.09
CA ARG A 200 2.26 29.51 -46.47
C ARG A 200 0.72 29.51 -46.52
N LEU A 201 0.09 30.67 -46.37
CA LEU A 201 -1.36 30.81 -46.51
C LEU A 201 -1.85 30.52 -47.93
N ARG A 202 -1.14 31.00 -48.96
CA ARG A 202 -1.47 30.72 -50.37
C ARG A 202 -1.51 29.22 -50.65
N HIS A 203 -0.52 28.48 -50.15
CA HIS A 203 -0.47 27.03 -50.31
C HIS A 203 -1.63 26.32 -49.59
N LEU A 204 -1.98 26.74 -48.37
CA LEU A 204 -3.11 26.15 -47.62
C LEU A 204 -4.47 26.42 -48.28
N VAL A 205 -4.63 27.60 -48.89
CA VAL A 205 -5.85 27.96 -49.63
C VAL A 205 -5.94 27.18 -50.94
N GLN A 206 -4.83 26.96 -51.65
CA GLN A 206 -4.80 26.07 -52.84
C GLN A 206 -5.18 24.62 -52.50
N GLN A 207 -4.86 24.15 -51.29
CA GLN A 207 -5.26 22.83 -50.79
C GLN A 207 -6.71 22.76 -50.29
N GLY A 208 -7.49 23.85 -50.39
CA GLY A 208 -8.88 23.91 -49.93
C GLY A 208 -9.07 24.04 -48.42
N ARG A 209 -8.00 24.18 -47.63
CA ARG A 209 -8.05 24.27 -46.16
C ARG A 209 -8.08 25.72 -45.67
N GLN A 210 -9.13 26.45 -46.07
CA GLN A 210 -9.25 27.88 -45.81
C GLN A 210 -9.42 28.24 -44.33
N ASP A 211 -10.15 27.43 -43.57
CA ASP A 211 -10.41 27.69 -42.15
C ASP A 211 -9.15 27.62 -41.30
N GLU A 212 -8.23 26.72 -41.64
CA GLU A 212 -6.93 26.60 -40.98
C GLU A 212 -5.99 27.75 -41.37
N ALA A 213 -5.99 28.15 -42.64
CA ALA A 213 -5.25 29.31 -43.10
C ALA A 213 -5.67 30.58 -42.33
N ARG A 214 -6.97 30.80 -42.13
CA ARG A 214 -7.47 31.94 -41.34
C ARG A 214 -6.96 31.91 -39.90
N LYS A 215 -7.05 30.77 -39.22
CA LYS A 215 -6.53 30.59 -37.85
C LYS A 215 -5.02 30.87 -37.77
N HIS A 216 -4.25 30.42 -38.76
CA HIS A 216 -2.80 30.67 -38.82
C HIS A 216 -2.45 32.14 -39.11
N TRP A 217 -3.35 32.91 -39.71
CA TRP A 217 -3.12 34.33 -40.03
C TRP A 217 -3.46 35.29 -38.88
N GLU A 218 -4.34 34.90 -37.94
CA GLU A 218 -4.81 35.80 -36.87
C GLU A 218 -3.68 36.39 -36.02
N LEU A 219 -2.75 35.55 -35.54
CA LEU A 219 -1.65 35.98 -34.67
C LEU A 219 -0.57 36.80 -35.42
N PRO A 220 -0.03 36.35 -36.58
CA PRO A 220 0.89 37.15 -37.38
C PRO A 220 0.29 38.49 -37.79
N ARG A 221 -0.99 38.53 -38.19
CA ARG A 221 -1.68 39.76 -38.58
C ARG A 221 -1.78 40.76 -37.43
N ARG A 222 -2.15 40.31 -36.23
CA ARG A 222 -2.17 41.17 -35.03
C ARG A 222 -0.78 41.71 -34.70
N LEU A 223 0.25 40.88 -34.85
CA LEU A 223 1.63 41.31 -34.61
C LEU A 223 2.07 42.38 -35.64
N LEU A 224 1.78 42.18 -36.93
CA LEU A 224 2.09 43.15 -37.99
C LEU A 224 1.36 44.48 -37.79
N ILE A 225 0.09 44.46 -37.39
CA ILE A 225 -0.67 45.67 -37.02
C ILE A 225 0.02 46.39 -35.86
N SER A 226 0.45 45.65 -34.83
CA SER A 226 1.17 46.23 -33.69
C SER A 226 2.54 46.79 -34.07
N TRP A 227 3.18 46.28 -35.13
CA TRP A 227 4.44 46.80 -35.66
C TRP A 227 4.22 48.09 -36.44
N ARG A 228 3.15 48.13 -37.25
CA ARG A 228 2.72 49.34 -37.96
C ARG A 228 2.41 50.49 -37.00
N GLU A 229 1.63 50.23 -35.95
CA GLU A 229 1.28 51.23 -34.93
C GLU A 229 2.52 51.77 -34.20
N LYS A 230 3.55 50.94 -34.05
CA LYS A 230 4.83 51.31 -33.45
C LYS A 230 5.82 51.93 -34.46
N GLY A 231 5.43 52.09 -35.72
CA GLY A 231 6.29 52.63 -36.78
C GLY A 231 7.46 51.73 -37.17
N VAL A 232 7.38 50.43 -36.91
CA VAL A 232 8.45 49.46 -37.19
C VAL A 232 8.21 48.81 -38.56
N GLY A 233 9.16 48.93 -39.48
CA GLY A 233 9.16 48.21 -40.77
C GLY A 233 8.46 48.90 -41.95
N GLY A 234 7.88 50.09 -41.76
CA GLY A 234 7.39 50.95 -42.85
C GLY A 234 6.41 50.27 -43.81
N ASP A 235 6.56 50.53 -45.11
CA ASP A 235 5.67 50.07 -46.18
C ASP A 235 5.71 48.55 -46.40
N ASP A 236 6.80 47.87 -45.99
CA ASP A 236 6.95 46.42 -46.12
C ASP A 236 5.97 45.66 -45.21
N VAL A 237 5.67 46.23 -44.03
CA VAL A 237 4.69 45.64 -43.09
C VAL A 237 3.28 45.77 -43.64
N GLN A 238 2.96 46.90 -44.29
CA GLN A 238 1.66 47.11 -44.91
C GLN A 238 1.47 46.18 -46.12
N SER A 239 2.49 46.05 -46.96
CA SER A 239 2.50 45.12 -48.09
C SER A 239 2.28 43.67 -47.64
N CYS A 240 2.90 43.23 -46.54
CA CYS A 240 2.69 41.88 -46.00
C CYS A 240 1.27 41.66 -45.46
N ILE A 241 0.66 42.67 -44.84
CA ILE A 241 -0.74 42.62 -44.39
C ILE A 241 -1.67 42.48 -45.60
N ASP A 242 -1.46 43.31 -46.63
CA ASP A 242 -2.28 43.34 -47.83
C ASP A 242 -2.13 42.04 -48.63
N GLU A 243 -0.90 41.52 -48.77
CA GLU A 243 -0.64 40.23 -49.40
C GLU A 243 -1.30 39.05 -48.67
N GLY A 244 -1.32 39.07 -47.34
CA GLY A 244 -1.95 38.02 -46.53
C GLY A 244 -3.47 38.09 -46.54
N ASP A 245 -4.05 39.29 -46.50
CA ASP A 245 -5.50 39.50 -46.59
C ASP A 245 -6.01 39.19 -48.03
N ALA A 246 -5.20 39.45 -49.08
CA ALA A 246 -5.53 39.13 -50.47
C ALA A 246 -5.66 37.62 -50.75
N VAL A 247 -4.93 36.76 -50.03
CA VAL A 247 -5.04 35.30 -50.18
C VAL A 247 -6.47 34.80 -49.95
N PHE A 248 -7.21 35.46 -49.06
CA PHE A 248 -8.59 35.09 -48.74
C PHE A 248 -9.62 35.76 -49.66
N SER A 249 -9.29 36.89 -50.30
CA SER A 249 -10.17 37.58 -51.24
C SER A 249 -10.19 36.93 -52.62
N GLU A 250 -9.05 36.40 -53.09
CA GLU A 250 -8.95 35.68 -54.37
C GLU A 250 -9.80 34.40 -54.41
N SER A 251 -10.05 33.77 -53.25
CA SER A 251 -10.92 32.60 -53.17
C SER A 251 -12.43 32.91 -53.27
N LYS A 252 -12.82 34.19 -53.23
CA LYS A 252 -14.22 34.62 -53.12
C LYS A 252 -14.84 35.12 -54.44
N GLY A 253 -14.30 34.75 -55.60
CA GLY A 253 -14.98 35.02 -56.88
C GLY A 253 -14.52 34.12 -58.04
N PRO A 254 -15.41 33.79 -59.00
CA PRO A 254 -16.83 33.48 -58.91
C PRO A 254 -17.07 31.97 -59.09
N SER A 255 -17.78 31.33 -58.15
CA SER A 255 -18.42 30.04 -58.42
C SER A 255 -19.55 30.30 -59.42
N ARG A 256 -19.38 29.82 -60.65
CA ARG A 256 -20.40 29.77 -61.68
C ARG A 256 -21.01 28.37 -61.73
#